data_AF-A0A558R969-F1
#
_entry.id   AF-A0A558R969-F1
#
_cell.length_a   1.000
_cell.length_b   1.000
_cell.length_c   1.000
_cell.angle_alpha   90.00
_cell.angle_beta   90.00
_cell.angle_gamma   90.00
#
_symmetry.space_group_name_H-M   'P 1'
#
loop_
_entity.id
_entity.type
_entity.pdbx_description
1 polymer ?
#
loop_
_entity_poly.entity_id
_entity_poly.type
_entity_poly.pdbx_seq_one_letter_code
_entity_poly.pdbx_strand_id
1 'polypeptide(L)'
;MKGLLDRLFGAPKAEVAPEPMALPERLQVHEFSERLITIDAIDFVGQFAKSPNGQFRLIWSDRNPEGTIGGYRAKGHGRWALLEHDRLICEGRLERPQDGKVANDGTFILNDWMLGEGLKGRFVAFRRDGTAILARDIAANLMSNGLSNDGQFAICQTANAPSSADSSLYMLFDLTTAAEIARWEPETGWADGYEFDTVARQVYLIRRDVERVGYHFDGTMIDREGWQARRVAAGDLIVIRSLLADASQVRVADFVARILAGLDRAAQDNDIHVRARALRVRGELLEETGDRAAALIAYDQALALDPQVGVTRRADKLRKALSPGSVPDRKLSKFERQAGRVGIAHEVIALRCGESKLWRHGPEDTWASVEEAALAHYVAQGWSGAAAEGGLMLTLIKAASFARLQPRNADTYIEALYAQNVAFDEDRFTRGALIDACGRATTARINRNWALIAATAGETPAFYPRVRWHHVSGLFDALGTERLAAIARLFADAPYDLRAGWPDLTLWRDREVRFVEVKAPSDSMHASQTRLIATILKPLGYQVTLAEARPA
;
A
#
# COMPACT_ATOMS: atom_id res chain seq x y z
N MET A 1 -60.51 -38.55 -8.58
CA MET A 1 -59.28 -37.85 -8.13
C MET A 1 -59.35 -36.31 -8.19
N LYS A 2 -60.54 -35.69 -8.23
CA LYS A 2 -60.73 -34.23 -8.21
C LYS A 2 -61.12 -33.66 -6.83
N GLY A 3 -60.89 -34.41 -5.75
CA GLY A 3 -61.29 -34.02 -4.38
C GLY A 3 -60.17 -34.13 -3.33
N LEU A 4 -58.92 -34.34 -3.76
CA LEU A 4 -57.76 -34.48 -2.87
C LEU A 4 -56.84 -33.23 -2.88
N LEU A 5 -56.88 -32.42 -3.95
CA LEU A 5 -56.02 -31.24 -4.10
C LEU A 5 -56.59 -29.99 -3.40
N ASP A 6 -57.92 -29.81 -3.36
CA ASP A 6 -58.56 -28.63 -2.73
C ASP A 6 -58.58 -28.67 -1.19
N ARG A 7 -58.19 -29.80 -0.57
CA ARG A 7 -58.03 -29.93 0.89
C ARG A 7 -56.60 -29.70 1.38
N LEU A 8 -55.61 -29.65 0.48
CA LEU A 8 -54.20 -29.46 0.83
C LEU A 8 -53.70 -28.03 0.61
N PHE A 9 -54.38 -27.25 -0.23
CA PHE A 9 -54.00 -25.88 -0.56
C PHE A 9 -55.25 -25.01 -0.48
N GLY A 10 -55.48 -24.38 0.68
CA GLY A 10 -56.59 -23.45 0.87
C GLY A 10 -56.64 -22.40 -0.25
N ALA A 11 -57.84 -21.94 -0.57
CA ALA A 11 -58.05 -20.92 -1.60
C ALA A 11 -57.12 -19.71 -1.37
N PRO A 12 -56.49 -19.15 -2.43
CA PRO A 12 -55.58 -18.04 -2.27
C PRO A 12 -56.34 -16.86 -1.68
N LYS A 13 -55.94 -16.45 -0.47
CA LYS A 13 -56.40 -15.22 0.15
C LYS A 13 -55.91 -14.08 -0.74
N ALA A 14 -56.84 -13.24 -1.21
CA ALA A 14 -56.46 -12.01 -1.90
C ALA A 14 -55.55 -11.18 -0.98
N GLU A 15 -54.29 -11.00 -1.39
CA GLU A 15 -53.39 -10.05 -0.75
C GLU A 15 -53.95 -8.66 -0.99
N VAL A 16 -54.47 -8.07 0.09
CA VAL A 16 -54.75 -6.64 0.15
C VAL A 16 -53.40 -5.94 0.12
N ALA A 17 -53.10 -5.22 -0.95
CA ALA A 17 -51.93 -4.36 -1.01
C ALA A 17 -52.02 -3.37 0.16
N PRO A 18 -50.97 -3.22 1.00
CA PRO A 18 -51.00 -2.27 2.10
C PRO A 18 -51.18 -0.86 1.53
N GLU A 19 -52.12 -0.10 2.10
CA GLU A 19 -52.27 1.31 1.79
C GLU A 19 -50.92 2.03 2.04
N PRO A 20 -50.50 2.96 1.17
CA PRO A 20 -49.28 3.71 1.37
C PRO A 20 -49.38 4.50 2.68
N MET A 21 -48.66 4.03 3.69
CA MET A 21 -48.59 4.66 4.99
C MET A 21 -47.97 6.05 4.79
N ALA A 22 -48.72 7.11 5.10
CA ALA A 22 -48.21 8.47 5.01
C ALA A 22 -46.95 8.58 5.89
N LEU A 23 -45.88 9.15 5.32
CA LEU A 23 -44.63 9.35 6.06
C LEU A 23 -44.90 10.21 7.30
N PRO A 24 -44.29 9.89 8.45
CA PRO A 24 -44.44 10.71 9.64
C PRO A 24 -43.84 12.10 9.41
N GLU A 25 -44.42 13.11 10.06
CA GLU A 25 -44.00 14.51 9.92
C GLU A 25 -42.55 14.75 10.36
N ARG A 26 -41.99 13.84 11.19
CA ARG A 26 -40.57 13.76 11.52
C ARG A 26 -40.13 12.29 11.49
N LEU A 27 -38.98 12.04 10.87
CA LEU A 27 -38.38 10.73 10.76
C LEU A 27 -37.59 10.41 12.04
N GLN A 28 -37.64 9.15 12.48
CA GLN A 28 -36.75 8.68 13.54
C GLN A 28 -35.39 8.33 12.93
N VAL A 29 -34.35 9.01 13.40
CA VAL A 29 -32.99 8.90 12.88
C VAL A 29 -32.12 8.14 13.88
N HIS A 30 -31.51 7.04 13.41
CA HIS A 30 -30.61 6.23 14.22
C HIS A 30 -29.18 6.30 13.64
N GLU A 31 -28.25 6.89 14.39
CA GLU A 31 -26.83 6.98 14.03
C GLU A 31 -26.07 5.80 14.66
N PHE A 32 -25.39 4.99 13.85
CA PHE A 32 -24.58 3.87 14.34
C PHE A 32 -23.10 4.24 14.53
N SER A 33 -22.64 5.27 13.81
CA SER A 33 -21.29 5.82 13.89
C SER A 33 -21.30 7.27 13.40
N GLU A 34 -20.14 7.94 13.41
CA GLU A 34 -19.99 9.28 12.84
C GLU A 34 -20.29 9.35 11.33
N ARG A 35 -20.44 8.21 10.65
CA ARG A 35 -20.62 8.15 9.19
C ARG A 35 -21.83 7.36 8.72
N LEU A 36 -22.48 6.55 9.57
CA LEU A 36 -23.55 5.63 9.15
C LEU A 36 -24.87 5.91 9.87
N ILE A 37 -25.97 5.88 9.12
CA ILE A 37 -27.33 6.17 9.58
C ILE A 37 -28.32 5.10 9.10
N THR A 38 -29.39 4.89 9.87
CA THR A 38 -30.61 4.24 9.38
C THR A 38 -31.86 5.04 9.72
N ILE A 39 -32.86 4.92 8.83
CA ILE A 39 -34.18 5.53 8.96
C ILE A 39 -35.21 4.54 8.43
N ASP A 40 -35.88 3.83 9.34
CA ASP A 40 -36.80 2.73 9.01
C ASP A 40 -37.99 3.22 8.18
N ALA A 41 -38.52 4.42 8.48
CA ALA A 41 -39.69 4.98 7.83
C ALA A 41 -39.53 5.19 6.31
N ILE A 42 -38.29 5.27 5.82
CA ILE A 42 -37.97 5.41 4.39
C ILE A 42 -37.09 4.26 3.87
N ASP A 43 -36.99 3.16 4.62
CA ASP A 43 -36.15 2.00 4.35
C ASP A 43 -34.74 2.41 3.89
N PHE A 44 -34.06 3.16 4.75
CA PHE A 44 -32.77 3.75 4.42
C PHE A 44 -31.66 3.25 5.35
N VAL A 45 -30.58 2.79 4.74
CA VAL A 45 -29.27 2.57 5.38
C VAL A 45 -28.20 3.16 4.49
N GLY A 46 -27.35 4.03 5.04
CA GLY A 46 -26.35 4.71 4.24
C GLY A 46 -25.45 5.63 5.04
N GLN A 47 -24.70 6.45 4.32
CA GLN A 47 -23.84 7.46 4.90
C GLN A 47 -24.58 8.79 5.05
N PHE A 48 -24.04 9.69 5.88
CA PHE A 48 -24.63 11.01 6.06
C PHE A 48 -23.60 12.12 6.34
N ALA A 49 -24.05 13.36 6.18
CA ALA A 49 -23.38 14.58 6.60
C ALA A 49 -24.39 15.53 7.26
N LYS A 50 -23.94 16.31 8.25
CA LYS A 50 -24.73 17.34 8.94
C LYS A 50 -24.27 18.72 8.50
N SER A 51 -25.19 19.67 8.41
CA SER A 51 -24.82 21.07 8.20
C SER A 51 -24.15 21.64 9.47
N PRO A 52 -23.27 22.65 9.34
CA PRO A 52 -22.61 23.29 10.48
C PRO A 52 -23.59 23.83 11.55
N ASN A 53 -24.75 24.33 11.15
CA ASN A 53 -25.80 24.80 12.05
C ASN A 53 -26.70 23.67 12.62
N GLY A 54 -26.47 22.41 12.22
CA GLY A 54 -27.21 21.23 12.67
C GLY A 54 -28.64 21.11 12.15
N GLN A 55 -29.12 22.03 11.31
CA GLN A 55 -30.50 22.03 10.82
C GLN A 55 -30.74 20.99 9.72
N PHE A 56 -29.74 20.75 8.88
CA PHE A 56 -29.84 19.87 7.72
C PHE A 56 -29.01 18.61 7.89
N ARG A 57 -29.53 17.53 7.29
CA ARG A 57 -28.82 16.27 7.15
C ARG A 57 -28.95 15.76 5.73
N LEU A 58 -27.83 15.59 5.05
CA LEU A 58 -27.77 14.90 3.77
C LEU A 58 -27.47 13.43 4.04
N ILE A 59 -28.25 12.52 3.46
CA ILE A 59 -28.02 11.08 3.53
C ILE A 59 -27.85 10.52 2.11
N TRP A 60 -26.96 9.54 1.93
CA TRP A 60 -26.78 8.85 0.64
C TRP A 60 -26.41 7.38 0.79
N SER A 61 -26.73 6.59 -0.23
CA SER A 61 -26.42 5.16 -0.29
C SER A 61 -25.92 4.77 -1.68
N ASP A 62 -24.67 4.29 -1.76
CA ASP A 62 -24.06 3.69 -2.96
C ASP A 62 -24.55 2.23 -3.16
N ARG A 63 -25.80 1.94 -2.79
CA ARG A 63 -26.43 0.63 -3.02
C ARG A 63 -27.49 0.76 -4.10
N ASN A 64 -27.71 -0.32 -4.84
CA ASN A 64 -28.87 -0.40 -5.73
C ASN A 64 -30.20 -0.26 -4.94
N PRO A 65 -31.33 0.03 -5.62
CA PRO A 65 -32.61 0.27 -4.96
C PRO A 65 -33.06 -0.90 -4.07
N GLU A 66 -32.69 -2.13 -4.44
CA GLU A 66 -33.03 -3.35 -3.70
C GLU A 66 -32.09 -3.59 -2.49
N GLY A 67 -31.06 -2.77 -2.30
CA GLY A 67 -30.10 -2.86 -1.18
C GLY A 67 -29.10 -4.03 -1.26
N THR A 68 -29.19 -4.87 -2.29
CA THR A 68 -28.46 -6.13 -2.44
C THR A 68 -27.00 -5.97 -2.86
N ILE A 69 -26.64 -4.89 -3.56
CA ILE A 69 -25.32 -4.67 -4.14
C ILE A 69 -24.90 -3.22 -3.91
N GLY A 70 -23.70 -3.02 -3.36
CA GLY A 70 -23.01 -1.73 -3.32
C GLY A 70 -21.63 -1.81 -3.95
N GLY A 71 -20.94 -0.68 -4.09
CA GLY A 71 -19.62 -0.64 -4.72
C GLY A 71 -19.68 -0.73 -6.26
N TYR A 72 -18.58 -1.13 -6.89
CA TYR A 72 -18.47 -1.20 -8.35
C TYR A 72 -19.57 -2.05 -8.97
N ARG A 73 -20.31 -1.48 -9.92
CA ARG A 73 -21.40 -2.14 -10.65
C ARG A 73 -21.71 -1.41 -11.97
N ALA A 74 -22.36 -2.11 -12.89
CA ALA A 74 -22.74 -1.57 -14.20
C ALA A 74 -24.17 -1.03 -14.27
N LYS A 75 -25.02 -1.32 -13.26
CA LYS A 75 -26.42 -0.87 -13.20
C LYS A 75 -26.89 -0.74 -11.74
N GLY A 76 -28.04 -0.08 -11.57
CA GLY A 76 -28.68 0.12 -10.27
C GLY A 76 -28.19 1.39 -9.59
N HIS A 77 -29.01 2.45 -9.63
CA HIS A 77 -28.65 3.75 -9.07
C HIS A 77 -28.71 3.71 -7.55
N GLY A 78 -27.78 4.43 -6.94
CA GLY A 78 -27.90 4.83 -5.55
C GLY A 78 -29.01 5.84 -5.31
N ARG A 79 -29.24 6.14 -4.04
CA ARG A 79 -30.23 7.13 -3.59
C ARG A 79 -29.62 8.12 -2.61
N TRP A 80 -30.18 9.32 -2.57
CA TRP A 80 -29.86 10.35 -1.60
C TRP A 80 -31.13 11.06 -1.14
N ALA A 81 -31.10 11.66 0.04
CA ALA A 81 -32.16 12.52 0.54
C ALA A 81 -31.61 13.65 1.41
N LEU A 82 -32.30 14.78 1.39
CA LEU A 82 -32.04 15.90 2.29
C LEU A 82 -33.14 15.95 3.35
N LEU A 83 -32.72 16.03 4.61
CA LEU A 83 -33.60 16.23 5.75
C LEU A 83 -33.35 17.61 6.37
N GLU A 84 -34.39 18.21 6.90
CA GLU A 84 -34.32 19.43 7.71
C GLU A 84 -35.10 19.22 9.01
N HIS A 85 -34.43 19.33 10.16
CA HIS A 85 -35.00 18.96 11.46
C HIS A 85 -35.68 17.57 11.43
N ASP A 86 -35.00 16.61 10.78
CA ASP A 86 -35.43 15.23 10.52
C ASP A 86 -36.74 15.11 9.71
N ARG A 87 -37.11 16.14 8.95
CA ARG A 87 -38.19 16.10 7.96
C ARG A 87 -37.63 15.91 6.57
N LEU A 88 -38.19 15.00 5.79
CA LEU A 88 -37.79 14.81 4.39
C LEU A 88 -38.14 16.05 3.57
N ILE A 89 -37.14 16.69 2.97
CA ILE A 89 -37.31 17.88 2.11
C ILE A 89 -37.33 17.49 0.65
N CYS A 90 -36.30 16.76 0.21
CA CYS A 90 -36.19 16.26 -1.16
C CYS A 90 -35.39 14.96 -1.18
N GLU A 91 -35.57 14.18 -2.24
CA GLU A 91 -34.80 12.96 -2.48
C GLU A 91 -34.55 12.78 -3.98
N GLY A 92 -33.55 11.96 -4.29
CA GLY A 92 -33.20 11.68 -5.67
C GLY A 92 -32.27 10.49 -5.82
N ARG A 93 -31.78 10.34 -7.03
CA ARG A 93 -30.92 9.22 -7.44
C ARG A 93 -29.68 9.73 -8.15
N LEU A 94 -28.58 9.04 -7.91
CA LEU A 94 -27.30 9.19 -8.61
C LEU A 94 -26.80 7.78 -8.91
N GLU A 95 -25.87 7.65 -9.84
CA GLU A 95 -25.36 6.34 -10.23
C GLU A 95 -24.74 5.62 -9.02
N ARG A 96 -23.78 6.29 -8.37
CA ARG A 96 -23.02 5.84 -7.21
C ARG A 96 -22.65 7.01 -6.29
N PRO A 97 -23.60 7.57 -5.53
CA PRO A 97 -23.36 8.72 -4.66
C PRO A 97 -22.38 8.38 -3.53
N GLN A 98 -21.41 9.25 -3.32
CA GLN A 98 -20.36 9.17 -2.31
C GLN A 98 -19.99 10.58 -1.81
N ASP A 99 -19.42 10.63 -0.60
CA ASP A 99 -18.83 11.83 0.01
C ASP A 99 -19.71 13.11 -0.11
N GLY A 100 -20.83 13.17 0.59
CA GLY A 100 -21.72 14.33 0.56
C GLY A 100 -21.35 15.44 1.55
N LYS A 101 -21.76 16.69 1.27
CA LYS A 101 -21.74 17.83 2.21
C LYS A 101 -23.02 18.66 2.07
N VAL A 102 -23.44 19.31 3.15
CA VAL A 102 -24.61 20.19 3.17
C VAL A 102 -24.31 21.46 3.96
N ALA A 103 -24.71 22.61 3.42
CA ALA A 103 -24.52 23.94 3.97
C ALA A 103 -25.68 24.36 4.88
N ASN A 104 -25.53 25.52 5.52
CA ASN A 104 -26.52 26.04 6.48
C ASN A 104 -27.82 26.53 5.83
N ASP A 105 -27.82 26.78 4.53
CA ASP A 105 -28.99 27.17 3.73
C ASP A 105 -29.71 25.95 3.09
N GLY A 106 -29.17 24.75 3.30
CA GLY A 106 -29.66 23.51 2.71
C GLY A 106 -29.12 23.22 1.30
N THR A 107 -28.23 24.05 0.75
CA THR A 107 -27.46 23.71 -0.46
C THR A 107 -26.55 22.51 -0.17
N PHE A 108 -26.43 21.58 -1.11
CA PHE A 108 -25.65 20.36 -0.89
C PHE A 108 -24.93 19.86 -2.14
N ILE A 109 -23.86 19.09 -1.92
CA ILE A 109 -23.01 18.51 -2.96
C ILE A 109 -22.80 17.03 -2.72
N LEU A 110 -22.54 16.28 -3.80
CA LEU A 110 -22.17 14.87 -3.78
C LEU A 110 -21.11 14.59 -4.85
N ASN A 111 -20.20 13.66 -4.55
CA ASN A 111 -19.41 12.99 -5.58
C ASN A 111 -20.22 11.79 -6.09
N ASP A 112 -20.47 11.70 -7.38
CA ASP A 112 -21.02 10.49 -8.00
C ASP A 112 -19.88 9.71 -8.66
N TRP A 113 -19.61 8.50 -8.18
CA TRP A 113 -18.54 7.64 -8.70
C TRP A 113 -18.88 6.97 -10.03
N MET A 114 -20.13 7.10 -10.50
CA MET A 114 -20.64 6.58 -11.77
C MET A 114 -20.54 5.05 -11.95
N LEU A 115 -21.39 4.50 -12.80
CA LEU A 115 -21.43 3.08 -13.12
C LEU A 115 -20.37 2.69 -14.14
N GLY A 116 -19.94 1.43 -14.08
CA GLY A 116 -19.04 0.82 -15.05
C GLY A 116 -17.58 1.23 -14.92
N GLU A 117 -16.80 0.90 -15.94
CA GLU A 117 -15.34 1.00 -15.93
C GLU A 117 -14.82 2.41 -16.25
N GLY A 118 -13.54 2.62 -15.96
CA GLY A 118 -12.79 3.84 -16.26
C GLY A 118 -12.55 4.75 -15.06
N LEU A 119 -11.59 5.65 -15.19
CA LEU A 119 -11.32 6.72 -14.22
C LEU A 119 -12.29 7.87 -14.52
N LYS A 120 -13.36 7.95 -13.75
CA LYS A 120 -14.41 8.94 -13.96
C LYS A 120 -15.16 9.23 -12.67
N GLY A 121 -15.78 10.39 -12.64
CA GLY A 121 -16.72 10.78 -11.62
C GLY A 121 -17.53 11.97 -12.08
N ARG A 122 -18.61 12.25 -11.37
CA ARG A 122 -19.44 13.43 -11.60
C ARG A 122 -19.59 14.19 -10.29
N PHE A 123 -19.13 15.43 -10.28
CA PHE A 123 -19.35 16.34 -9.17
C PHE A 123 -20.71 17.03 -9.36
N VAL A 124 -21.60 16.93 -8.37
CA VAL A 124 -22.95 17.51 -8.46
C VAL A 124 -23.25 18.43 -7.27
N ALA A 125 -23.99 19.49 -7.54
CA ALA A 125 -24.52 20.40 -6.53
C ALA A 125 -26.03 20.63 -6.72
N PHE A 126 -26.75 20.77 -5.62
CA PHE A 126 -28.20 20.92 -5.58
C PHE A 126 -28.60 22.02 -4.61
N ARG A 127 -29.71 22.70 -4.91
CA ARG A 127 -30.41 23.58 -3.97
C ARG A 127 -31.16 22.74 -2.93
N ARG A 128 -31.61 23.38 -1.85
CA ARG A 128 -32.43 22.77 -0.77
C ARG A 128 -33.64 21.96 -1.28
N ASP A 129 -34.27 22.39 -2.37
CA ASP A 129 -35.44 21.70 -2.94
C ASP A 129 -35.08 20.51 -3.85
N GLY A 130 -33.79 20.20 -4.03
CA GLY A 130 -33.29 19.15 -4.91
C GLY A 130 -33.08 19.59 -6.35
N THR A 131 -33.32 20.86 -6.69
CA THR A 131 -33.03 21.39 -8.03
C THR A 131 -31.52 21.42 -8.26
N ALA A 132 -31.06 20.81 -9.35
CA ALA A 132 -29.64 20.83 -9.72
C ALA A 132 -29.12 22.26 -9.96
N ILE A 133 -27.97 22.56 -9.40
CA ILE A 133 -27.19 23.78 -9.64
C ILE A 133 -26.18 23.50 -10.75
N LEU A 134 -25.38 22.45 -10.59
CA LEU A 134 -24.41 22.00 -11.58
C LEU A 134 -24.21 20.48 -11.52
N ALA A 135 -23.79 19.92 -12.65
CA ALA A 135 -23.30 18.56 -12.76
C ALA A 135 -22.09 18.56 -13.69
N ARG A 136 -20.92 18.21 -13.16
CA ARG A 136 -19.65 18.23 -13.89
C ARG A 136 -19.07 16.83 -13.99
N ASP A 137 -19.07 16.28 -15.20
CA ASP A 137 -18.36 15.05 -15.52
C ASP A 137 -16.86 15.32 -15.57
N ILE A 138 -16.10 14.44 -14.92
CA ILE A 138 -14.66 14.58 -14.69
C ILE A 138 -14.00 13.27 -15.11
N ALA A 139 -12.97 13.35 -15.95
CA ALA A 139 -12.23 12.20 -16.46
C ALA A 139 -11.14 11.74 -15.47
N ALA A 140 -11.51 11.62 -14.20
CA ALA A 140 -10.69 11.16 -13.08
C ALA A 140 -11.61 10.71 -11.93
N ASN A 141 -11.12 9.84 -11.05
CA ASN A 141 -11.86 9.50 -9.82
C ASN A 141 -11.91 10.71 -8.87
N LEU A 142 -13.03 10.89 -8.19
CA LEU A 142 -13.21 11.92 -7.17
C LEU A 142 -12.80 11.41 -5.78
N MET A 143 -11.92 12.14 -5.11
CA MET A 143 -11.34 11.76 -3.82
C MET A 143 -12.10 12.36 -2.64
N SER A 144 -12.09 13.69 -2.51
CA SER A 144 -12.75 14.42 -1.44
C SER A 144 -13.39 15.70 -1.98
N ASN A 145 -14.37 16.24 -1.25
CA ASN A 145 -14.95 17.55 -1.53
C ASN A 145 -15.20 18.39 -0.28
N GLY A 146 -15.45 19.69 -0.50
CA GLY A 146 -15.79 20.68 0.51
C GLY A 146 -16.85 21.64 0.02
N LEU A 147 -17.65 22.16 0.94
CA LEU A 147 -18.72 23.12 0.70
C LEU A 147 -18.64 24.23 1.74
N SER A 148 -18.74 25.49 1.32
CA SER A 148 -18.77 26.62 2.23
C SER A 148 -20.05 26.60 3.09
N ASN A 149 -19.96 27.10 4.31
CA ASN A 149 -21.07 27.07 5.26
C ASN A 149 -22.31 27.83 4.77
N ASP A 150 -22.12 28.82 3.89
CA ASP A 150 -23.16 29.63 3.25
C ASP A 150 -23.66 29.04 1.91
N GLY A 151 -23.15 27.87 1.49
CA GLY A 151 -23.60 27.16 0.29
C GLY A 151 -23.14 27.77 -1.03
N GLN A 152 -22.32 28.83 -1.02
CA GLN A 152 -21.96 29.56 -2.23
C GLN A 152 -20.78 28.96 -3.00
N PHE A 153 -19.86 28.28 -2.32
CA PHE A 153 -18.62 27.79 -2.93
C PHE A 153 -18.39 26.33 -2.61
N ALA A 154 -17.92 25.58 -3.59
CA ALA A 154 -17.59 24.18 -3.42
C ALA A 154 -16.27 23.84 -4.07
N ILE A 155 -15.56 22.86 -3.53
CA ILE A 155 -14.30 22.36 -4.05
C ILE A 155 -14.35 20.85 -4.17
N CYS A 156 -13.77 20.28 -5.22
CA CYS A 156 -13.52 18.85 -5.30
C CYS A 156 -12.07 18.56 -5.68
N GLN A 157 -11.58 17.41 -5.23
CA GLN A 157 -10.25 16.92 -5.53
C GLN A 157 -10.31 15.67 -6.40
N THR A 158 -9.52 15.64 -7.46
CA THR A 158 -9.41 14.48 -8.36
C THR A 158 -8.17 13.64 -8.07
N ALA A 159 -8.27 12.34 -8.36
CA ALA A 159 -7.15 11.41 -8.28
C ALA A 159 -6.24 11.50 -9.52
N ASN A 160 -5.11 10.79 -9.47
CA ASN A 160 -4.24 10.63 -10.63
C ASN A 160 -5.00 9.91 -11.77
N ALA A 161 -5.02 10.54 -12.94
CA ALA A 161 -5.63 10.01 -14.16
C ALA A 161 -4.67 10.24 -15.33
N PRO A 162 -3.71 9.34 -15.56
CA PRO A 162 -2.71 9.51 -16.60
C PRO A 162 -3.36 9.85 -17.95
N SER A 163 -2.82 10.86 -18.63
CA SER A 163 -3.32 11.36 -19.93
C SER A 163 -4.65 12.13 -19.89
N SER A 164 -5.20 12.43 -18.71
CA SER A 164 -6.38 13.28 -18.54
C SER A 164 -6.00 14.70 -18.12
N ALA A 165 -6.72 15.70 -18.63
CA ALA A 165 -6.62 17.08 -18.16
C ALA A 165 -7.23 17.28 -16.76
N ASP A 166 -7.96 16.30 -16.25
CA ASP A 166 -8.54 16.32 -14.90
C ASP A 166 -7.67 15.57 -13.88
N SER A 167 -6.45 15.21 -14.23
CA SER A 167 -5.55 14.44 -13.37
C SER A 167 -5.02 15.27 -12.21
N SER A 168 -5.20 14.79 -10.97
CA SER A 168 -4.58 15.37 -9.77
C SER A 168 -4.83 16.88 -9.65
N LEU A 169 -6.08 17.31 -9.60
CA LEU A 169 -6.48 18.72 -9.49
C LEU A 169 -7.31 18.97 -8.25
N TYR A 170 -7.22 20.21 -7.74
CA TYR A 170 -8.33 20.86 -7.06
C TYR A 170 -9.15 21.65 -8.07
N MET A 171 -10.47 21.59 -7.94
CA MET A 171 -11.43 22.32 -8.78
C MET A 171 -12.40 23.07 -7.86
N LEU A 172 -12.43 24.39 -7.97
CA LEU A 172 -13.25 25.29 -7.15
C LEU A 172 -14.39 25.87 -7.99
N PHE A 173 -15.59 25.86 -7.43
CA PHE A 173 -16.84 26.26 -8.06
C PHE A 173 -17.53 27.35 -7.27
N ASP A 174 -18.11 28.30 -8.00
CA ASP A 174 -19.11 29.24 -7.50
C ASP A 174 -20.50 28.69 -7.87
N LEU A 175 -21.25 28.29 -6.84
CA LEU A 175 -22.57 27.70 -6.98
C LEU A 175 -23.66 28.75 -7.23
N THR A 176 -23.39 30.03 -6.98
CA THR A 176 -24.33 31.12 -7.29
C THR A 176 -24.40 31.38 -8.78
N THR A 177 -23.26 31.24 -9.47
CA THR A 177 -23.14 31.39 -10.93
C THR A 177 -23.09 30.06 -11.68
N ALA A 178 -23.11 28.94 -10.95
CA ALA A 178 -22.98 27.58 -11.47
C ALA A 178 -21.74 27.37 -12.36
N ALA A 179 -20.62 28.00 -11.97
CA ALA A 179 -19.41 28.02 -12.76
C ALA A 179 -18.20 27.51 -11.97
N GLU A 180 -17.28 26.84 -12.67
CA GLU A 180 -15.94 26.62 -12.18
C GLU A 180 -15.16 27.93 -12.23
N ILE A 181 -14.56 28.33 -11.10
CA ILE A 181 -13.85 29.61 -10.97
C ILE A 181 -12.33 29.44 -10.89
N ALA A 182 -11.84 28.26 -10.50
CA ALA A 182 -10.42 27.94 -10.53
C ALA A 182 -10.18 26.43 -10.56
N ARG A 183 -9.04 26.04 -11.12
CA ARG A 183 -8.46 24.70 -10.99
C ARG A 183 -6.94 24.80 -10.90
N TRP A 184 -6.33 23.97 -10.06
CA TRP A 184 -4.87 23.97 -9.89
C TRP A 184 -4.34 22.61 -9.46
N GLU A 185 -3.06 22.37 -9.74
CA GLU A 185 -2.36 21.19 -9.26
C GLU A 185 -2.00 21.34 -7.77
N PRO A 186 -2.14 20.27 -6.98
CA PRO A 186 -1.87 20.28 -5.55
C PRO A 186 -0.36 20.30 -5.28
N GLU A 187 0.23 21.47 -5.04
CA GLU A 187 1.60 21.57 -4.50
C GLU A 187 1.72 20.94 -3.10
N THR A 188 0.65 21.04 -2.32
CA THR A 188 0.58 20.53 -0.96
C THR A 188 0.32 19.04 -0.93
N GLY A 189 -0.02 18.39 -2.05
CA GLY A 189 -0.59 17.05 -2.10
C GLY A 189 -2.09 17.03 -1.75
N TRP A 190 -2.63 15.85 -1.46
CA TRP A 190 -4.06 15.67 -1.20
C TRP A 190 -4.50 16.22 0.15
N ALA A 191 -5.71 16.80 0.19
CA ALA A 191 -6.35 17.37 1.36
C ALA A 191 -7.30 16.36 2.01
N ASP A 192 -7.35 16.40 3.34
CA ASP A 192 -8.27 15.63 4.16
C ASP A 192 -9.51 16.45 4.58
N GLY A 193 -9.45 17.78 4.41
CA GLY A 193 -10.57 18.69 4.70
C GLY A 193 -10.39 20.07 4.10
N TYR A 194 -11.44 20.90 4.21
CA TYR A 194 -11.53 22.22 3.61
C TYR A 194 -12.20 23.22 4.56
N GLU A 195 -11.68 24.44 4.64
CA GLU A 195 -12.35 25.57 5.28
C GLU A 195 -12.47 26.72 4.28
N PHE A 196 -13.53 27.52 4.39
CA PHE A 196 -13.79 28.64 3.49
C PHE A 196 -13.86 29.95 4.27
N ASP A 197 -13.14 30.96 3.79
CA ASP A 197 -13.40 32.36 4.11
C ASP A 197 -14.02 33.01 2.87
N THR A 198 -15.36 33.04 2.83
CA THR A 198 -16.10 33.50 1.67
C THR A 198 -16.05 35.02 1.50
N VAL A 199 -15.76 35.76 2.58
CA VAL A 199 -15.57 37.21 2.57
C VAL A 199 -14.22 37.58 1.97
N ALA A 200 -13.15 36.93 2.43
CA ALA A 200 -11.81 37.13 1.88
C ALA A 200 -11.58 36.40 0.55
N ARG A 201 -12.53 35.57 0.12
CA ARG A 201 -12.45 34.69 -1.08
C ARG A 201 -11.23 33.78 -1.04
N GLN A 202 -11.13 33.02 0.07
CA GLN A 202 -10.05 32.10 0.33
C GLN A 202 -10.58 30.73 0.73
N VAL A 203 -9.85 29.69 0.32
CA VAL A 203 -10.07 28.31 0.74
C VAL A 203 -8.81 27.79 1.41
N TYR A 204 -8.97 27.09 2.51
CA TYR A 204 -7.88 26.48 3.26
C TYR A 204 -7.96 24.97 3.16
N LEU A 205 -6.88 24.36 2.69
CA LEU A 205 -6.72 22.92 2.62
C LEU A 205 -6.18 22.42 3.95
N ILE A 206 -6.84 21.42 4.52
CA ILE A 206 -6.46 20.79 5.79
C ILE A 206 -5.85 19.42 5.52
N ARG A 207 -4.71 19.13 6.15
CA ARG A 207 -3.92 17.90 5.99
C ARG A 207 -3.88 17.08 7.27
N ARG A 208 -3.58 15.77 7.17
CA ARG A 208 -3.46 14.84 8.33
C ARG A 208 -2.46 15.28 9.41
N ASP A 209 -1.44 16.06 9.06
CA ASP A 209 -0.46 16.63 10.00
C ASP A 209 -0.93 17.96 10.61
N VAL A 210 -2.22 18.30 10.46
CA VAL A 210 -2.84 19.57 10.88
C VAL A 210 -2.26 20.78 10.12
N GLU A 211 -1.55 20.55 9.02
CA GLU A 211 -1.11 21.64 8.16
C GLU A 211 -2.33 22.28 7.48
N ARG A 212 -2.41 23.60 7.61
CA ARG A 212 -3.47 24.45 7.07
C ARG A 212 -2.85 25.38 6.03
N VAL A 213 -3.17 25.17 4.76
CA VAL A 213 -2.60 25.95 3.65
C VAL A 213 -3.69 26.71 2.92
N GLY A 214 -3.55 28.03 2.85
CA GLY A 214 -4.52 28.92 2.23
C GLY A 214 -4.29 29.11 0.73
N TYR A 215 -5.37 29.25 -0.01
CA TYR A 215 -5.40 29.61 -1.42
C TYR A 215 -6.44 30.68 -1.65
N HIS A 216 -6.14 31.62 -2.54
CA HIS A 216 -7.16 32.51 -3.10
C HIS A 216 -8.09 31.74 -4.04
N PHE A 217 -9.27 32.28 -4.30
CA PHE A 217 -10.25 31.66 -5.22
C PHE A 217 -9.82 31.63 -6.69
N ASP A 218 -8.68 32.20 -7.05
CA ASP A 218 -8.03 32.04 -8.36
C ASP A 218 -7.05 30.85 -8.40
N GLY A 219 -6.88 30.13 -7.29
CA GLY A 219 -5.98 28.99 -7.15
C GLY A 219 -4.54 29.37 -6.76
N THR A 220 -4.24 30.65 -6.49
CA THR A 220 -2.92 31.06 -6.02
C THR A 220 -2.73 30.78 -4.53
N MET A 221 -1.61 30.15 -4.16
CA MET A 221 -1.30 29.81 -2.78
C MET A 221 -0.91 31.07 -1.98
N ILE A 222 -1.49 31.22 -0.79
CA ILE A 222 -1.14 32.24 0.19
C ILE A 222 0.17 31.86 0.89
N ASP A 223 1.12 32.80 0.98
CA ASP A 223 2.46 32.58 1.59
C ASP A 223 3.20 31.36 0.99
N ARG A 224 3.18 31.21 -0.33
CA ARG A 224 3.83 30.08 -1.02
C ARG A 224 5.31 29.93 -0.64
N GLU A 225 6.06 31.03 -0.61
CA GLU A 225 7.49 31.01 -0.28
C GLU A 225 7.75 30.59 1.17
N GLY A 226 6.97 31.13 2.12
CA GLY A 226 7.06 30.75 3.53
C GLY A 226 6.68 29.29 3.75
N TRP A 227 5.64 28.80 3.06
CA TRP A 227 5.26 27.39 3.08
C TRP A 227 6.38 26.50 2.55
N GLN A 228 6.93 26.80 1.37
CA GLN A 228 8.06 26.05 0.79
C GLN A 228 9.27 26.04 1.74
N ALA A 229 9.60 27.18 2.34
CA ALA A 229 10.70 27.27 3.31
C ALA A 229 10.49 26.36 4.52
N ARG A 230 9.27 26.33 5.09
CA ARG A 230 8.92 25.43 6.21
C ARG A 230 9.00 23.96 5.81
N ARG A 231 8.50 23.58 4.63
CA ARG A 231 8.56 22.19 4.14
C ARG A 231 10.00 21.73 3.87
N VAL A 232 10.83 22.59 3.27
CA VAL A 232 12.26 22.31 3.08
C VAL A 232 12.96 22.14 4.43
N ALA A 233 12.71 23.03 5.39
CA ALA A 233 13.29 22.92 6.73
C ALA A 233 12.85 21.64 7.48
N ALA A 234 11.64 21.15 7.20
CA ALA A 234 11.13 19.88 7.73
C ALA A 234 11.73 18.64 7.03
N GLY A 235 12.49 18.81 5.94
CA GLY A 235 13.07 17.70 5.18
C GLY A 235 12.09 17.05 4.19
N ASP A 236 11.07 17.77 3.73
CA ASP A 236 10.12 17.25 2.75
C ASP A 236 10.77 17.02 1.38
N LEU A 237 11.10 15.76 1.08
CA LEU A 237 11.77 15.37 -0.16
C LEU A 237 10.92 15.58 -1.41
N ILE A 238 9.59 15.70 -1.31
CA ILE A 238 8.73 15.99 -2.46
C ILE A 238 8.90 17.46 -2.84
N VAL A 239 8.75 18.36 -1.86
CA VAL A 239 8.93 19.80 -2.07
C VAL A 239 10.35 20.12 -2.48
N ILE A 240 11.36 19.54 -1.81
CA ILE A 240 12.77 19.74 -2.17
C ILE A 240 13.03 19.35 -3.63
N ARG A 241 12.53 18.20 -4.09
CA ARG A 241 12.71 17.78 -5.50
C ARG A 241 11.98 18.69 -6.48
N SER A 242 10.78 19.14 -6.13
CA SER A 242 10.03 20.09 -6.97
C SER A 242 10.79 21.41 -7.14
N LEU A 243 11.42 21.91 -6.09
CA LEU A 243 12.22 23.14 -6.14
C LEU A 243 13.51 22.96 -6.95
N LEU A 244 14.15 21.79 -6.86
CA LEU A 244 15.34 21.47 -7.64
C LEU A 244 15.07 21.28 -9.14
N ALA A 245 13.81 21.12 -9.56
CA ALA A 245 13.47 21.03 -10.98
C ALA A 245 13.71 22.35 -11.74
N ASP A 246 13.72 23.48 -11.02
CA ASP A 246 14.10 24.78 -11.58
C ASP A 246 15.63 24.99 -11.50
N ALA A 247 16.31 24.66 -12.60
CA ALA A 247 17.77 24.77 -12.71
C ALA A 247 18.32 26.21 -12.53
N SER A 248 17.46 27.24 -12.61
CA SER A 248 17.89 28.63 -12.36
C SER A 248 18.22 28.87 -10.89
N GLN A 249 17.49 28.21 -9.99
CA GLN A 249 17.63 28.35 -8.53
C GLN A 249 18.91 27.69 -8.00
N VAL A 250 19.37 26.61 -8.65
CA VAL A 250 20.56 25.83 -8.24
C VAL A 250 21.86 26.66 -8.30
N ARG A 251 21.84 27.81 -8.97
CA ARG A 251 22.98 28.75 -9.02
C ARG A 251 22.99 29.77 -7.89
N VAL A 252 21.94 29.82 -7.07
CA VAL A 252 21.80 30.77 -5.96
C VAL A 252 22.33 30.11 -4.67
N ALA A 253 23.39 30.68 -4.09
CA ALA A 253 24.09 30.08 -2.95
C ALA A 253 23.18 29.85 -1.73
N ASP A 254 22.35 30.84 -1.37
CA ASP A 254 21.42 30.73 -0.24
C ASP A 254 20.34 29.67 -0.46
N PHE A 255 19.88 29.52 -1.70
CA PHE A 255 18.94 28.46 -2.08
C PHE A 255 19.58 27.09 -1.89
N VAL A 256 20.79 26.88 -2.41
CA VAL A 256 21.54 25.61 -2.26
C VAL A 256 21.77 25.29 -0.80
N ALA A 257 22.20 26.26 0.01
CA ALA A 257 22.44 26.08 1.44
C ALA A 257 21.16 25.65 2.17
N ARG A 258 20.03 26.29 1.87
CA ARG A 258 18.71 25.93 2.44
C ARG A 258 18.28 24.51 2.05
N ILE A 259 18.46 24.12 0.79
CA ILE A 259 18.12 22.77 0.32
C ILE A 259 19.03 21.72 0.98
N LEU A 260 20.33 21.97 1.09
CA LEU A 260 21.26 21.06 1.78
C LEU A 260 20.87 20.87 3.25
N ALA A 261 20.51 21.93 3.96
CA ALA A 261 20.03 21.83 5.34
C ALA A 261 18.75 20.98 5.46
N GLY A 262 17.80 21.14 4.52
CA GLY A 262 16.61 20.29 4.45
C GLY A 262 16.92 18.82 4.17
N LEU A 263 17.85 18.56 3.26
CA LEU A 263 18.31 17.19 2.95
C LEU A 263 19.04 16.54 4.13
N ASP A 264 19.83 17.31 4.88
CA ASP A 264 20.48 16.85 6.10
C ASP A 264 19.44 16.50 7.18
N ARG A 265 18.35 17.28 7.30
CA ARG A 265 17.22 16.94 8.18
C ARG A 265 16.53 15.64 7.76
N ALA A 266 16.32 15.43 6.46
CA ALA A 266 15.71 14.22 5.91
C ALA A 266 16.64 12.99 6.02
N ALA A 267 17.96 13.18 6.00
CA ALA A 267 18.95 12.13 6.20
C ALA A 267 18.98 11.56 7.64
N GLN A 268 18.28 12.22 8.56
CA GLN A 268 18.09 11.81 9.96
C GLN A 268 16.69 11.20 10.23
N ASP A 269 15.88 10.98 9.20
CA ASP A 269 14.55 10.36 9.35
C ASP A 269 14.66 8.94 9.93
N ASN A 270 13.59 8.40 10.53
CA ASN A 270 13.59 7.03 11.03
C ASN A 270 13.51 5.99 9.89
N ASP A 271 12.96 6.38 8.73
CA ASP A 271 12.85 5.52 7.56
C ASP A 271 14.17 5.51 6.76
N ILE A 272 14.78 4.32 6.66
CA ILE A 272 16.01 4.07 5.88
C ILE A 272 15.86 4.49 4.42
N HIS A 273 14.68 4.35 3.82
CA HIS A 273 14.43 4.75 2.44
C HIS A 273 14.42 6.27 2.26
N VAL A 274 13.82 6.99 3.21
CA VAL A 274 13.84 8.46 3.21
C VAL A 274 15.29 8.93 3.34
N ARG A 275 16.04 8.37 4.29
CA ARG A 275 17.45 8.71 4.51
C ARG A 275 18.31 8.46 3.26
N ALA A 276 18.21 7.28 2.66
CA ALA A 276 18.98 6.94 1.46
C ALA A 276 18.65 7.87 0.27
N ARG A 277 17.36 8.18 0.08
CA ARG A 277 16.91 9.12 -0.97
C ARG A 277 17.39 10.55 -0.70
N ALA A 278 17.36 11.01 0.55
CA ALA A 278 17.87 12.33 0.93
C ALA A 278 19.37 12.45 0.61
N LEU A 279 20.17 11.46 1.03
CA LEU A 279 21.61 11.41 0.77
C LEU A 279 21.92 11.32 -0.73
N ARG A 280 21.12 10.58 -1.49
CA ARG A 280 21.20 10.59 -2.95
C ARG A 280 21.01 12.01 -3.51
N VAL A 281 19.89 12.67 -3.19
CA VAL A 281 19.59 14.01 -3.73
C VAL A 281 20.66 15.02 -3.29
N ARG A 282 21.17 14.88 -2.07
CA ARG A 282 22.29 15.67 -1.55
C ARG A 282 23.55 15.49 -2.39
N GLY A 283 23.92 14.25 -2.71
CA GLY A 283 25.06 13.97 -3.57
C GLY A 283 24.87 14.51 -5.00
N GLU A 284 23.66 14.43 -5.54
CA GLU A 284 23.33 14.99 -6.86
C GLU A 284 23.51 16.51 -6.90
N LEU A 285 22.99 17.20 -5.88
CA LEU A 285 23.12 18.66 -5.75
C LEU A 285 24.59 19.09 -5.56
N LEU A 286 25.35 18.40 -4.71
CA LEU A 286 26.77 18.71 -4.49
C LEU A 286 27.63 18.47 -5.73
N GLU A 287 27.33 17.40 -6.49
CA GLU A 287 28.02 17.13 -7.75
C GLU A 287 27.76 18.25 -8.77
N GLU A 288 26.51 18.73 -8.84
CA GLU A 288 26.09 19.81 -9.73
C GLU A 288 26.68 21.17 -9.34
N THR A 289 26.81 21.46 -8.05
CA THR A 289 27.43 22.70 -7.54
C THR A 289 28.96 22.64 -7.49
N GLY A 290 29.56 21.49 -7.82
CA GLY A 290 30.99 21.32 -8.03
C GLY A 290 31.78 20.71 -6.86
N ASP A 291 31.14 20.45 -5.72
CA ASP A 291 31.76 19.76 -4.58
C ASP A 291 31.75 18.24 -4.76
N ARG A 292 32.61 17.78 -5.67
CA ARG A 292 32.75 16.36 -6.05
C ARG A 292 33.13 15.47 -4.86
N ALA A 293 33.91 15.98 -3.90
CA ALA A 293 34.36 15.20 -2.75
C ALA A 293 33.20 14.95 -1.78
N ALA A 294 32.45 16.00 -1.43
CA ALA A 294 31.27 15.85 -0.58
C ALA A 294 30.15 15.06 -1.27
N ALA A 295 30.02 15.19 -2.60
CA ALA A 295 29.08 14.38 -3.38
C ALA A 295 29.38 12.88 -3.28
N LEU A 296 30.66 12.48 -3.41
CA LEU A 296 31.05 11.07 -3.29
C LEU A 296 30.75 10.52 -1.89
N ILE A 297 31.02 11.29 -0.83
CA ILE A 297 30.69 10.91 0.55
C ILE A 297 29.18 10.66 0.69
N ALA A 298 28.36 11.59 0.18
CA ALA A 298 26.89 11.46 0.25
C ALA A 298 26.39 10.23 -0.53
N TYR A 299 26.95 9.95 -1.70
CA TYR A 299 26.60 8.75 -2.47
C TYR A 299 27.00 7.46 -1.76
N ASP A 300 28.17 7.41 -1.13
CA ASP A 300 28.63 6.24 -0.40
C ASP A 300 27.77 5.98 0.85
N GLN A 301 27.38 7.03 1.56
CA GLN A 301 26.38 6.92 2.63
C GLN A 301 25.02 6.45 2.12
N ALA A 302 24.56 6.95 0.97
CA ALA A 302 23.30 6.51 0.36
C ALA A 302 23.35 5.02 -0.04
N LEU A 303 24.45 4.57 -0.64
CA LEU A 303 24.65 3.17 -1.07
C LEU A 303 24.83 2.21 0.10
N ALA A 304 25.37 2.67 1.22
CA ALA A 304 25.46 1.88 2.45
C ALA A 304 24.08 1.60 3.05
N LEU A 305 23.14 2.54 2.91
CA LEU A 305 21.75 2.38 3.37
C LEU A 305 20.90 1.60 2.36
N ASP A 306 21.03 1.90 1.08
CA ASP A 306 20.31 1.25 -0.01
C ASP A 306 21.23 1.08 -1.24
N PRO A 307 21.78 -0.12 -1.47
CA PRO A 307 22.63 -0.41 -2.62
C PRO A 307 21.94 -0.21 -3.99
N GLN A 308 20.60 -0.14 -4.03
CA GLN A 308 19.82 0.09 -5.24
C GLN A 308 19.28 1.52 -5.37
N VAL A 309 19.74 2.47 -4.55
CA VAL A 309 19.30 3.87 -4.59
C VAL A 309 19.59 4.59 -5.92
N GLY A 310 20.40 3.99 -6.81
CA GLY A 310 20.54 4.40 -8.20
C GLY A 310 21.79 5.23 -8.53
N VAL A 311 22.68 5.46 -7.55
CA VAL A 311 23.88 6.32 -7.72
C VAL A 311 25.19 5.58 -7.90
N THR A 312 25.20 4.24 -7.92
CA THR A 312 26.43 3.42 -8.00
C THR A 312 27.37 3.86 -9.12
N ARG A 313 26.86 4.05 -10.35
CA ARG A 313 27.69 4.45 -11.49
C ARG A 313 28.23 5.87 -11.35
N ARG A 314 27.47 6.79 -10.75
CA ARG A 314 27.91 8.17 -10.48
C ARG A 314 29.03 8.18 -9.44
N ALA A 315 28.86 7.44 -8.34
CA ALA A 315 29.86 7.28 -7.28
C ALA A 315 31.17 6.67 -7.83
N ASP A 316 31.09 5.59 -8.62
CA ASP A 316 32.27 4.97 -9.22
C ASP A 316 33.02 5.91 -10.17
N LYS A 317 32.30 6.74 -10.93
CA LYS A 317 32.90 7.73 -11.83
C LYS A 317 33.62 8.84 -11.04
N LEU A 318 32.97 9.37 -10.00
CA LEU A 318 33.58 10.38 -9.12
C LEU A 318 34.81 9.83 -8.39
N ARG A 319 34.73 8.60 -7.87
CA ARG A 319 35.85 7.95 -7.18
C ARG A 319 37.09 7.83 -8.07
N LYS A 320 36.92 7.44 -9.34
CA LYS A 320 38.02 7.40 -10.32
C LYS A 320 38.58 8.78 -10.63
N ALA A 321 37.73 9.80 -10.75
CA ALA A 321 38.15 11.16 -11.03
C ALA A 321 38.92 11.80 -9.86
N LEU A 322 38.57 11.45 -8.62
CA LEU A 322 39.20 11.95 -7.39
C LEU A 322 40.44 11.15 -6.97
N SER A 323 40.65 9.95 -7.50
CA SER A 323 41.83 9.12 -7.23
C SER A 323 42.40 8.51 -8.52
N PRO A 324 42.99 9.33 -9.41
CA PRO A 324 43.68 8.86 -10.60
C PRO A 324 44.98 8.14 -10.17
N GLY A 325 44.93 6.82 -10.00
CA GLY A 325 46.09 6.01 -9.60
C GLY A 325 45.80 4.72 -8.84
N SER A 326 44.53 4.39 -8.52
CA SER A 326 44.22 3.08 -7.94
C SER A 326 44.54 1.95 -8.94
N VAL A 327 45.45 1.06 -8.52
CA VAL A 327 45.83 -0.18 -9.23
C VAL A 327 44.57 -0.98 -9.54
N PRO A 328 44.44 -1.65 -10.71
CA PRO A 328 43.25 -2.43 -11.00
C PRO A 328 43.23 -3.63 -10.04
N ASP A 329 42.35 -3.53 -9.05
CA ASP A 329 41.89 -4.70 -8.31
C ASP A 329 41.44 -5.75 -9.33
N ARG A 330 41.71 -7.03 -9.05
CA ARG A 330 41.19 -8.16 -9.84
C ARG A 330 39.77 -7.83 -10.26
N LYS A 331 39.45 -7.85 -11.57
CA LYS A 331 38.10 -7.52 -12.06
C LYS A 331 37.10 -8.50 -11.45
N LEU A 332 36.52 -8.11 -10.32
CA LEU A 332 35.50 -8.88 -9.65
C LEU A 332 34.30 -9.01 -10.60
N SER A 333 33.77 -10.22 -10.70
CA SER A 333 32.55 -10.53 -11.43
C SER A 333 31.40 -9.65 -10.93
N LYS A 334 30.35 -9.54 -11.73
CA LYS A 334 29.12 -8.83 -11.32
C LYS A 334 28.61 -9.38 -9.98
N PHE A 335 28.63 -10.70 -9.81
CA PHE A 335 28.13 -11.38 -8.63
C PHE A 335 29.10 -11.32 -7.45
N GLU A 336 30.42 -11.39 -7.67
CA GLU A 336 31.42 -11.14 -6.61
C GLU A 336 31.23 -9.73 -6.01
N ARG A 337 30.99 -8.72 -6.84
CA ARG A 337 30.70 -7.35 -6.37
C ARG A 337 29.37 -7.24 -5.63
N GLN A 338 28.33 -7.94 -6.09
CA GLN A 338 27.01 -7.92 -5.43
C GLN A 338 27.07 -8.62 -4.07
N ALA A 339 27.72 -9.78 -3.98
CA ALA A 339 27.95 -10.49 -2.73
C ALA A 339 28.79 -9.65 -1.75
N GLY A 340 29.87 -9.03 -2.24
CA GLY A 340 30.72 -8.14 -1.43
C GLY A 340 29.98 -6.94 -0.86
N ARG A 341 29.07 -6.31 -1.61
CA ARG A 341 28.25 -5.18 -1.12
C ARG A 341 27.34 -5.56 0.04
N VAL A 342 26.77 -6.76 0.03
CA VAL A 342 25.92 -7.26 1.12
C VAL A 342 26.75 -7.93 2.22
N GLY A 343 28.01 -8.24 1.92
CA GLY A 343 28.94 -8.94 2.80
C GLY A 343 28.49 -10.38 3.04
N ILE A 344 28.19 -11.10 1.95
CA ILE A 344 27.90 -12.55 1.92
C ILE A 344 28.94 -13.27 1.07
N ALA A 345 29.01 -14.60 1.21
CA ALA A 345 29.91 -15.41 0.37
C ALA A 345 29.43 -15.41 -1.10
N HIS A 346 30.37 -15.50 -2.02
CA HIS A 346 30.12 -15.81 -3.43
C HIS A 346 30.75 -17.15 -3.76
N GLU A 347 30.02 -17.98 -4.49
CA GLU A 347 30.56 -19.20 -5.06
C GLU A 347 30.06 -19.40 -6.49
N VAL A 348 30.76 -20.24 -7.25
CA VAL A 348 30.40 -20.60 -8.61
C VAL A 348 30.01 -22.07 -8.61
N ILE A 349 28.81 -22.36 -9.09
CA ILE A 349 28.33 -23.74 -9.29
C ILE A 349 28.29 -24.05 -10.77
N ALA A 350 28.86 -25.20 -11.15
CA ALA A 350 28.85 -25.68 -12.53
C ALA A 350 27.57 -26.49 -12.76
N LEU A 351 26.71 -26.03 -13.67
CA LEU A 351 25.46 -26.68 -14.05
C LEU A 351 25.41 -26.84 -15.58
N ARG A 352 24.82 -27.92 -16.07
CA ARG A 352 24.57 -28.09 -17.51
C ARG A 352 23.41 -27.19 -17.92
N CYS A 353 23.59 -26.45 -19.01
CA CYS A 353 22.58 -25.57 -19.57
C CYS A 353 21.94 -26.22 -20.81
N GLY A 354 20.61 -26.19 -20.88
CA GLY A 354 19.81 -26.70 -21.99
C GLY A 354 19.09 -25.58 -22.74
N GLU A 355 18.11 -25.94 -23.55
CA GLU A 355 17.25 -24.95 -24.20
C GLU A 355 16.35 -24.22 -23.18
N SER A 356 15.93 -22.99 -23.50
CA SER A 356 14.84 -22.30 -22.78
C SER A 356 15.05 -22.08 -21.28
N LYS A 357 16.27 -21.74 -20.83
CA LYS A 357 16.63 -21.53 -19.41
C LYS A 357 16.46 -22.77 -18.52
N LEU A 358 16.51 -23.97 -19.11
CA LEU A 358 16.52 -25.22 -18.37
C LEU A 358 17.96 -25.58 -17.96
N TRP A 359 18.09 -26.10 -16.74
CA TRP A 359 19.35 -26.48 -16.13
C TRP A 359 19.25 -27.87 -15.52
N ARG A 360 20.39 -28.53 -15.35
CA ARG A 360 20.53 -29.76 -14.56
C ARG A 360 21.94 -29.87 -13.99
N HIS A 361 22.09 -30.57 -12.87
CA HIS A 361 23.39 -30.78 -12.25
C HIS A 361 24.15 -31.92 -12.95
N GLY A 362 23.61 -33.14 -12.94
CA GLY A 362 24.17 -34.32 -13.58
C GLY A 362 23.56 -34.66 -14.95
N PRO A 363 24.17 -35.60 -15.70
CA PRO A 363 23.65 -36.08 -16.99
C PRO A 363 22.35 -36.91 -16.87
N GLU A 364 22.12 -37.54 -15.72
CA GLU A 364 20.92 -38.35 -15.42
C GLU A 364 19.79 -37.53 -14.77
N ASP A 365 20.08 -36.29 -14.36
CA ASP A 365 19.08 -35.41 -13.74
C ASP A 365 18.11 -34.86 -14.78
N THR A 366 16.84 -34.70 -14.38
CA THR A 366 15.80 -34.05 -15.19
C THR A 366 16.10 -32.57 -15.36
N TRP A 367 15.84 -32.05 -16.55
CA TRP A 367 15.87 -30.61 -16.82
C TRP A 367 14.84 -29.87 -15.96
N ALA A 368 15.29 -28.84 -15.25
CA ALA A 368 14.47 -28.06 -14.33
C ALA A 368 14.89 -26.57 -14.33
N SER A 369 14.33 -25.78 -13.42
CA SER A 369 14.79 -24.40 -13.22
C SER A 369 16.21 -24.36 -12.63
N VAL A 370 16.87 -23.20 -12.69
CA VAL A 370 18.24 -23.05 -12.19
C VAL A 370 18.33 -23.32 -10.68
N GLU A 371 17.29 -22.99 -9.94
CA GLU A 371 17.17 -23.21 -8.50
C GLU A 371 17.05 -24.70 -8.17
N GLU A 372 16.23 -25.46 -8.91
CA GLU A 372 16.12 -26.92 -8.73
C GLU A 372 17.41 -27.65 -9.11
N ALA A 373 18.07 -27.22 -10.19
CA ALA A 373 19.38 -27.76 -10.56
C ALA A 373 20.47 -27.43 -9.53
N ALA A 374 20.45 -26.21 -8.96
CA ALA A 374 21.32 -25.82 -7.86
C ALA A 374 21.02 -26.62 -6.59
N LEU A 375 19.74 -26.88 -6.28
CA LEU A 375 19.36 -27.74 -5.15
C LEU A 375 19.92 -29.15 -5.33
N ALA A 376 19.79 -29.75 -6.51
CA ALA A 376 20.38 -31.06 -6.82
C ALA A 376 21.90 -31.08 -6.62
N HIS A 377 22.60 -29.99 -6.95
CA HIS A 377 24.03 -29.83 -6.69
C HIS A 377 24.38 -29.88 -5.20
N TYR A 378 23.62 -29.20 -4.33
CA TYR A 378 23.86 -29.27 -2.88
C TYR A 378 23.41 -30.60 -2.26
N VAL A 379 22.33 -31.20 -2.77
CA VAL A 379 21.87 -32.53 -2.33
C VAL A 379 22.95 -33.58 -2.61
N ALA A 380 23.63 -33.51 -3.77
CA ALA A 380 24.77 -34.37 -4.07
C ALA A 380 25.97 -34.18 -3.11
N GLN A 381 26.02 -33.06 -2.38
CA GLN A 381 27.02 -32.77 -1.33
C GLN A 381 26.53 -33.11 0.09
N GLY A 382 25.38 -33.79 0.20
CA GLY A 382 24.82 -34.24 1.48
C GLY A 382 23.96 -33.20 2.20
N TRP A 383 23.51 -32.15 1.54
CA TRP A 383 22.50 -31.24 2.10
C TRP A 383 21.09 -31.78 1.89
N SER A 384 20.21 -31.51 2.84
CA SER A 384 18.76 -31.48 2.60
C SER A 384 18.34 -30.05 2.32
N GLY A 385 17.24 -29.83 1.59
CA GLY A 385 16.86 -28.47 1.23
C GLY A 385 15.54 -28.36 0.48
N ALA A 386 15.12 -27.12 0.24
CA ALA A 386 14.00 -26.81 -0.64
C ALA A 386 14.29 -25.55 -1.47
N ALA A 387 13.91 -25.60 -2.76
CA ALA A 387 13.86 -24.47 -3.68
C ALA A 387 12.45 -23.84 -3.63
N ALA A 388 12.18 -23.10 -2.56
CA ALA A 388 10.84 -22.58 -2.26
C ALA A 388 10.86 -21.10 -1.83
N GLU A 389 11.98 -20.41 -2.00
CA GLU A 389 12.17 -19.02 -1.56
C GLU A 389 11.67 -18.84 -0.11
N GLY A 390 10.86 -17.80 0.15
CA GLY A 390 10.26 -17.53 1.46
C GLY A 390 9.17 -18.51 1.86
N GLY A 391 8.64 -19.32 0.93
CA GLY A 391 7.52 -20.21 1.18
C GLY A 391 7.79 -21.20 2.31
N LEU A 392 8.99 -21.79 2.36
CA LEU A 392 9.34 -22.73 3.43
C LEU A 392 9.41 -22.01 4.79
N MET A 393 10.17 -20.92 4.89
CA MET A 393 10.37 -20.23 6.16
C MET A 393 9.08 -19.60 6.69
N LEU A 394 8.31 -18.92 5.83
CA LEU A 394 7.05 -18.28 6.23
C LEU A 394 6.02 -19.33 6.66
N THR A 395 5.98 -20.49 6.00
CA THR A 395 5.11 -21.59 6.42
C THR A 395 5.55 -22.19 7.76
N LEU A 396 6.85 -22.34 8.00
CA LEU A 396 7.36 -22.80 9.29
C LEU A 396 7.06 -21.79 10.42
N ILE A 397 7.30 -20.49 10.20
CA ILE A 397 6.93 -19.43 11.16
C ILE A 397 5.44 -19.51 11.46
N LYS A 398 4.58 -19.65 10.44
CA LYS A 398 3.13 -19.79 10.62
C LYS A 398 2.78 -21.02 11.45
N ALA A 399 3.28 -22.19 11.07
CA ALA A 399 2.99 -23.43 11.78
C ALA A 399 3.47 -23.37 13.25
N ALA A 400 4.54 -22.65 13.53
CA ALA A 400 5.08 -22.47 14.88
C ALA A 400 4.42 -21.33 15.69
N SER A 401 3.82 -20.31 15.06
CA SER A 401 3.29 -19.12 15.74
C SER A 401 2.00 -19.38 16.54
N PHE A 402 1.42 -20.58 16.47
CA PHE A 402 0.15 -20.90 17.12
C PHE A 402 0.26 -22.14 18.01
N ALA A 403 -0.29 -22.05 19.22
CA ALA A 403 -0.59 -23.22 20.03
C ALA A 403 -1.52 -24.18 19.27
N ARG A 404 -2.55 -23.61 18.63
CA ARG A 404 -3.47 -24.27 17.70
C ARG A 404 -3.87 -23.27 16.63
N LEU A 405 -3.51 -23.54 15.37
CA LEU A 405 -3.95 -22.73 14.25
C LEU A 405 -5.46 -22.96 14.02
N GLN A 406 -6.22 -21.89 13.82
CA GLN A 406 -7.63 -21.98 13.47
C GLN A 406 -7.78 -22.22 11.96
N PRO A 407 -8.71 -23.09 11.51
CA PRO A 407 -8.90 -23.38 10.08
C PRO A 407 -9.11 -22.13 9.21
N ARG A 408 -9.85 -21.12 9.71
CA ARG A 408 -10.06 -19.86 8.99
C ARG A 408 -8.78 -19.08 8.71
N ASN A 409 -7.73 -19.30 9.51
CA ASN A 409 -6.41 -18.68 9.34
C ASN A 409 -5.45 -19.55 8.53
N ALA A 410 -5.86 -20.71 8.02
CA ALA A 410 -5.01 -21.62 7.25
C ALA A 410 -4.49 -21.00 5.94
N ASP A 411 -5.30 -20.15 5.30
CA ASP A 411 -4.91 -19.38 4.09
C ASP A 411 -4.54 -17.92 4.36
N THR A 412 -4.68 -17.43 5.60
CA THR A 412 -4.23 -16.08 5.94
C THR A 412 -2.71 -15.99 5.93
N TYR A 413 -2.16 -15.07 5.15
CA TYR A 413 -0.72 -14.81 5.11
C TYR A 413 -0.14 -14.50 6.49
N ILE A 414 1.04 -15.05 6.80
CA ILE A 414 1.65 -14.88 8.13
C ILE A 414 2.00 -13.42 8.41
N GLU A 415 2.40 -12.66 7.39
CA GLU A 415 2.67 -11.23 7.52
C GLU A 415 1.43 -10.43 7.95
N ALA A 416 0.23 -10.81 7.49
CA ALA A 416 -1.01 -10.14 7.84
C ALA A 416 -1.35 -10.37 9.32
N LEU A 417 -1.08 -11.58 9.82
CA LEU A 417 -1.26 -11.94 11.23
C LEU A 417 -0.28 -11.18 12.13
N TYR A 418 1.00 -11.05 11.74
CA TYR A 418 2.00 -10.27 12.48
C TYR A 418 1.76 -8.74 12.40
N ALA A 419 1.19 -8.26 11.29
CA ALA A 419 0.82 -6.86 11.09
C ALA A 419 -0.53 -6.49 11.73
N GLN A 420 -1.28 -7.45 12.27
CA GLN A 420 -2.67 -7.28 12.73
C GLN A 420 -3.60 -6.71 11.64
N ASN A 421 -3.28 -6.98 10.37
CA ASN A 421 -4.10 -6.59 9.23
C ASN A 421 -5.06 -7.74 8.89
N VAL A 422 -6.06 -7.92 9.75
CA VAL A 422 -7.06 -9.00 9.69
C VAL A 422 -8.47 -8.44 9.78
N ALA A 423 -9.44 -9.16 9.22
CA ALA A 423 -10.83 -8.71 9.14
C ALA A 423 -11.60 -8.84 10.47
N PHE A 424 -11.24 -9.80 11.32
CA PHE A 424 -11.96 -10.10 12.57
C PHE A 424 -11.08 -9.82 13.79
N ASP A 425 -11.67 -9.29 14.86
CA ASP A 425 -10.93 -8.92 16.07
C ASP A 425 -10.37 -10.14 16.80
N GLU A 426 -11.02 -11.30 16.72
CA GLU A 426 -10.53 -12.53 17.33
C GLU A 426 -9.28 -13.12 16.63
N ASP A 427 -8.92 -12.60 15.45
CA ASP A 427 -7.70 -12.96 14.73
C ASP A 427 -6.57 -11.94 14.95
N ARG A 428 -6.76 -10.94 15.84
CA ARG A 428 -5.72 -9.99 16.25
C ARG A 428 -4.86 -10.58 17.37
N PHE A 429 -3.75 -11.19 16.99
CA PHE A 429 -2.77 -11.72 17.93
C PHE A 429 -1.71 -10.66 18.29
N THR A 430 -1.23 -10.66 19.54
CA THR A 430 -0.08 -9.83 19.90
C THR A 430 1.19 -10.44 19.30
N ARG A 431 2.12 -9.58 18.83
CA ARG A 431 3.41 -10.04 18.27
C ARG A 431 4.17 -10.91 19.29
N GLY A 432 4.18 -10.49 20.56
CA GLY A 432 4.79 -11.25 21.65
C GLY A 432 4.23 -12.66 21.79
N ALA A 433 2.90 -12.83 21.72
CA ALA A 433 2.29 -14.15 21.84
C ALA A 433 2.67 -15.09 20.68
N LEU A 434 2.74 -14.57 19.45
CA LEU A 434 3.16 -15.35 18.27
C LEU A 434 4.63 -15.79 18.37
N ILE A 435 5.52 -14.88 18.79
CA ILE A 435 6.96 -15.15 18.98
C ILE A 435 7.17 -16.14 20.13
N ASP A 436 6.47 -15.95 21.25
CA ASP A 436 6.50 -16.86 22.40
C ASP A 436 6.01 -18.26 22.04
N ALA A 437 4.99 -18.36 21.19
CA ALA A 437 4.56 -19.62 20.64
C ALA A 437 5.73 -20.28 19.90
N CYS A 438 6.38 -19.60 18.94
CA CYS A 438 7.56 -20.13 18.23
C CYS A 438 8.63 -20.68 19.19
N GLY A 439 8.93 -19.96 20.28
CA GLY A 439 9.90 -20.38 21.31
C GLY A 439 9.53 -21.66 22.06
N ARG A 440 8.25 -22.04 22.05
CA ARG A 440 7.70 -23.25 22.70
C ARG A 440 7.23 -24.31 21.68
N ALA A 441 7.63 -24.21 20.42
CA ALA A 441 7.18 -25.14 19.38
C ALA A 441 7.67 -26.57 19.60
N THR A 442 6.83 -27.53 19.23
CA THR A 442 7.19 -28.95 19.17
C THR A 442 6.85 -29.48 17.79
N THR A 443 7.55 -30.52 17.35
CA THR A 443 7.30 -31.18 16.06
C THR A 443 5.84 -31.62 15.93
N ALA A 444 5.25 -32.15 17.01
CA ALA A 444 3.83 -32.54 17.03
C ALA A 444 2.87 -31.35 16.81
N ARG A 445 3.18 -30.18 17.37
CA ARG A 445 2.39 -28.98 17.17
C ARG A 445 2.51 -28.45 15.75
N ILE A 446 3.74 -28.39 15.25
CA ILE A 446 4.02 -27.94 13.88
C ILE A 446 3.34 -28.87 12.89
N ASN A 447 3.40 -30.20 13.09
CA ASN A 447 2.71 -31.18 12.24
C ASN A 447 1.20 -30.95 12.21
N ARG A 448 0.57 -30.76 13.38
CA ARG A 448 -0.87 -30.48 13.46
C ARG A 448 -1.26 -29.21 12.71
N ASN A 449 -0.51 -28.12 12.91
CA ASN A 449 -0.81 -26.86 12.24
C ASN A 449 -0.49 -26.92 10.74
N TRP A 450 0.58 -27.63 10.35
CA TRP A 450 0.92 -27.92 8.96
C TRP A 450 -0.21 -28.68 8.26
N ALA A 451 -0.79 -29.71 8.89
CA ALA A 451 -1.88 -30.48 8.30
C ALA A 451 -3.08 -29.58 7.92
N LEU A 452 -3.35 -28.52 8.70
CA LEU A 452 -4.37 -27.53 8.35
C LEU A 452 -3.95 -26.62 7.20
N ILE A 453 -2.69 -26.16 7.18
CA ILE A 453 -2.16 -25.30 6.12
C ILE A 453 -2.09 -26.05 4.79
N ALA A 454 -1.65 -27.31 4.81
CA ALA A 454 -1.48 -28.14 3.62
C ALA A 454 -2.81 -28.61 3.01
N ALA A 455 -3.84 -28.77 3.84
CA ALA A 455 -5.17 -29.16 3.37
C ALA A 455 -5.84 -28.11 2.47
N THR A 456 -5.35 -26.87 2.45
CA THR A 456 -5.95 -25.79 1.64
C THR A 456 -5.71 -25.96 0.13
N ALA A 457 -4.69 -26.74 -0.26
CA ALA A 457 -4.49 -27.20 -1.62
C ALA A 457 -4.09 -28.68 -1.66
N GLY A 458 -4.88 -29.52 -0.99
CA GLY A 458 -4.71 -30.97 -0.94
C GLY A 458 -3.63 -31.39 0.06
N GLU A 459 -2.37 -31.42 -0.39
CA GLU A 459 -1.22 -31.83 0.44
C GLU A 459 -0.12 -30.76 0.52
N THR A 460 -0.41 -29.54 0.06
CA THR A 460 0.55 -28.43 0.03
C THR A 460 -0.15 -27.12 0.38
N PRO A 461 0.57 -26.11 0.91
CA PRO A 461 -0.01 -24.80 1.13
C PRO A 461 -0.45 -24.16 -0.20
N ALA A 462 -1.65 -23.58 -0.26
CA ALA A 462 -2.19 -22.99 -1.49
C ALA A 462 -1.25 -21.98 -2.17
N PHE A 463 -0.55 -21.14 -1.40
CA PHE A 463 0.35 -20.11 -1.91
C PHE A 463 1.81 -20.57 -2.09
N TYR A 464 2.17 -21.74 -1.54
CA TYR A 464 3.55 -22.26 -1.58
C TYR A 464 3.57 -23.74 -2.00
N PRO A 465 3.17 -24.05 -3.25
CA PRO A 465 2.92 -25.42 -3.71
C PRO A 465 4.19 -26.29 -3.82
N ARG A 466 5.39 -25.73 -3.64
CA ARG A 466 6.67 -26.47 -3.58
C ARG A 466 7.05 -26.91 -2.17
N VAL A 467 6.37 -26.41 -1.13
CA VAL A 467 6.66 -26.80 0.25
C VAL A 467 6.03 -28.17 0.53
N ARG A 468 6.75 -29.03 1.23
CA ARG A 468 6.33 -30.38 1.65
C ARG A 468 6.59 -30.54 3.15
N TRP A 469 5.92 -31.50 3.78
CA TRP A 469 6.07 -31.76 5.22
C TRP A 469 7.53 -31.97 5.62
N HIS A 470 8.26 -32.82 4.88
CA HIS A 470 9.65 -33.13 5.21
C HIS A 470 10.59 -31.92 5.11
N HIS A 471 10.24 -30.89 4.30
CA HIS A 471 10.96 -29.61 4.31
C HIS A 471 10.73 -28.85 5.62
N VAL A 472 9.47 -28.77 6.06
CA VAL A 472 9.08 -28.05 7.28
C VAL A 472 9.65 -28.72 8.52
N SER A 473 9.52 -30.05 8.63
CA SER A 473 10.07 -30.80 9.76
C SER A 473 11.60 -30.75 9.76
N GLY A 474 12.25 -30.97 8.61
CA GLY A 474 13.71 -30.95 8.51
C GLY A 474 14.32 -29.61 8.88
N LEU A 475 13.75 -28.51 8.37
CA LEU A 475 14.21 -27.16 8.75
C LEU A 475 13.96 -26.86 10.23
N PHE A 476 12.81 -27.28 10.78
CA PHE A 476 12.53 -27.10 12.21
C PHE A 476 13.53 -27.84 13.09
N ASP A 477 13.85 -29.09 12.75
CA ASP A 477 14.80 -29.91 13.50
C ASP A 477 16.21 -29.28 13.49
N ALA A 478 16.61 -28.67 12.36
CA ALA A 478 17.90 -27.98 12.24
C ALA A 478 17.95 -26.62 12.97
N LEU A 479 16.86 -25.84 12.93
CA LEU A 479 16.77 -24.54 13.60
C LEU A 479 16.62 -24.69 15.11
N GLY A 480 15.67 -25.52 15.55
CA GLY A 480 15.14 -25.50 16.90
C GLY A 480 14.30 -24.24 17.20
N THR A 481 13.74 -24.19 18.39
CA THR A 481 12.77 -23.14 18.77
C THR A 481 13.42 -21.77 19.00
N GLU A 482 14.63 -21.73 19.56
CA GLU A 482 15.34 -20.48 19.87
C GLU A 482 15.62 -19.67 18.61
N ARG A 483 16.27 -20.30 17.62
CA ARG A 483 16.62 -19.68 16.34
C ARG A 483 15.37 -19.30 15.53
N LEU A 484 14.33 -20.13 15.57
CA LEU A 484 13.05 -19.82 14.94
C LEU A 484 12.36 -18.61 15.58
N ALA A 485 12.35 -18.52 16.91
CA ALA A 485 11.79 -17.37 17.63
C ALA A 485 12.59 -16.08 17.37
N ALA A 486 13.92 -16.18 17.22
CA ALA A 486 14.76 -15.05 16.85
C ALA A 486 14.44 -14.53 15.44
N ILE A 487 14.27 -15.43 14.46
CA ILE A 487 13.80 -15.05 13.11
C ILE A 487 12.42 -14.38 13.20
N ALA A 488 11.47 -15.00 13.91
CA ALA A 488 10.11 -14.48 14.04
C ALA A 488 10.08 -13.08 14.68
N ARG A 489 10.99 -12.80 15.62
CA ARG A 489 11.13 -11.49 16.27
C ARG A 489 11.53 -10.40 15.28
N LEU A 490 12.56 -10.63 14.48
CA LEU A 490 12.99 -9.65 13.46
C LEU A 490 11.96 -9.51 12.34
N PHE A 491 11.31 -10.61 11.95
CA PHE A 491 10.21 -10.58 10.99
C PHE A 491 9.02 -9.74 11.48
N ALA A 492 8.72 -9.77 12.78
CA ALA A 492 7.59 -9.06 13.38
C ALA A 492 7.68 -7.53 13.28
N ASP A 493 8.89 -6.97 13.12
CA ASP A 493 9.10 -5.53 13.08
C ASP A 493 8.60 -4.90 11.77
N ALA A 494 8.75 -5.62 10.64
CA ALA A 494 8.34 -5.17 9.31
C ALA A 494 7.83 -6.34 8.44
N PRO A 495 6.72 -7.01 8.83
CA PRO A 495 6.30 -8.28 8.24
C PRO A 495 5.98 -8.19 6.73
N TYR A 496 5.43 -7.08 6.25
CA TYR A 496 5.16 -6.88 4.82
C TYR A 496 6.43 -6.59 4.00
N ASP A 497 7.45 -5.98 4.59
CA ASP A 497 8.73 -5.73 3.92
C ASP A 497 9.63 -6.97 3.93
N LEU A 498 9.47 -7.83 4.94
CA LEU A 498 10.29 -9.02 5.20
C LEU A 498 9.64 -10.34 4.75
N ARG A 499 8.44 -10.29 4.16
CA ARG A 499 7.83 -11.48 3.51
C ARG A 499 8.52 -11.86 2.20
N ALA A 500 9.18 -10.90 1.55
CA ALA A 500 9.83 -11.09 0.26
C ALA A 500 11.35 -11.00 0.40
N GLY A 501 12.07 -11.66 -0.51
CA GLY A 501 13.55 -11.62 -0.57
C GLY A 501 14.26 -12.71 0.23
N TRP A 502 13.54 -13.70 0.75
CA TRP A 502 14.13 -14.95 1.22
C TRP A 502 14.92 -15.62 0.09
N PRO A 503 16.16 -16.10 0.34
CA PRO A 503 16.98 -16.73 -0.69
C PRO A 503 16.30 -17.95 -1.31
N ASP A 504 16.59 -18.19 -2.59
CA ASP A 504 15.93 -19.22 -3.41
C ASP A 504 15.95 -20.60 -2.74
N LEU A 505 17.09 -20.97 -2.15
CA LEU A 505 17.28 -22.22 -1.43
C LEU A 505 17.42 -21.98 0.08
N THR A 506 16.69 -22.79 0.84
CA THR A 506 16.96 -23.01 2.26
C THR A 506 17.46 -24.45 2.41
N LEU A 507 18.69 -24.59 2.91
CA LEU A 507 19.39 -25.86 3.06
C LEU A 507 19.65 -26.14 4.54
N TRP A 508 19.62 -27.41 4.91
CA TRP A 508 19.96 -27.86 6.26
C TRP A 508 20.70 -29.19 6.25
N ARG A 509 21.54 -29.37 7.27
CA ARG A 509 22.26 -30.60 7.57
C ARG A 509 22.58 -30.59 9.06
N ASP A 510 22.13 -31.61 9.78
CA ASP A 510 22.19 -31.64 11.24
C ASP A 510 21.58 -30.36 11.86
N ARG A 511 22.39 -29.54 12.54
CA ARG A 511 21.99 -28.24 13.13
C ARG A 511 22.41 -27.04 12.29
N GLU A 512 23.05 -27.28 11.15
CA GLU A 512 23.48 -26.24 10.22
C GLU A 512 22.32 -25.85 9.31
N VAL A 513 22.13 -24.54 9.12
CA VAL A 513 21.16 -23.98 8.18
C VAL A 513 21.88 -22.96 7.31
N ARG A 514 21.79 -23.15 6.00
CA ARG A 514 22.41 -22.31 4.98
C ARG A 514 21.34 -21.78 4.03
N PHE A 515 21.47 -20.51 3.68
CA PHE A 515 20.61 -19.89 2.67
C PHE A 515 21.43 -19.59 1.41
N VAL A 516 20.90 -19.94 0.25
CA VAL A 516 21.57 -19.75 -1.04
C VAL A 516 20.67 -18.99 -1.98
N GLU A 517 21.18 -17.86 -2.48
CA GLU A 517 20.59 -17.05 -3.54
C GLU A 517 21.24 -17.45 -4.86
N VAL A 518 20.48 -18.04 -5.76
CA VAL A 518 20.95 -18.59 -7.03
C VAL A 518 20.82 -17.53 -8.13
N LYS A 519 21.86 -17.36 -8.94
CA LYS A 519 21.84 -16.41 -10.07
C LYS A 519 22.34 -17.05 -11.34
N ALA A 520 21.48 -17.06 -12.37
CA ALA A 520 21.90 -17.33 -13.73
C ALA A 520 22.64 -16.11 -14.31
N PRO A 521 23.39 -16.23 -15.43
CA PRO A 521 24.27 -15.17 -15.94
C PRO A 521 23.59 -13.81 -16.20
N SER A 522 22.30 -13.80 -16.54
CA SER A 522 21.51 -12.58 -16.79
C SER A 522 21.02 -11.89 -15.51
N ASP A 523 21.05 -12.56 -14.37
CA ASP A 523 20.28 -12.15 -13.20
C ASP A 523 21.00 -11.11 -12.36
N SER A 524 20.27 -10.48 -11.44
CA SER A 524 20.82 -9.55 -10.44
C SER A 524 20.12 -9.78 -9.11
N MET A 525 20.80 -9.45 -8.02
CA MET A 525 20.19 -9.43 -6.70
C MET A 525 19.20 -8.26 -6.56
N HIS A 526 18.01 -8.55 -6.03
CA HIS A 526 16.91 -7.61 -5.84
C HIS A 526 17.02 -6.86 -4.49
N ALA A 527 16.39 -5.69 -4.35
CA ALA A 527 16.43 -4.91 -3.10
C ALA A 527 15.84 -5.69 -1.91
N SER A 528 14.75 -6.42 -2.12
CA SER A 528 14.13 -7.25 -1.07
C SER A 528 15.09 -8.32 -0.54
N GLN A 529 15.94 -8.91 -1.40
CA GLN A 529 16.92 -9.92 -1.00
C GLN A 529 18.01 -9.30 -0.12
N THR A 530 18.58 -8.18 -0.57
CA THR A 530 19.56 -7.41 0.21
C THR A 530 19.00 -7.04 1.58
N ARG A 531 17.76 -6.52 1.63
CA ARG A 531 17.09 -6.14 2.87
C ARG A 531 16.94 -7.31 3.81
N LEU A 532 16.35 -8.42 3.34
CA LEU A 532 16.09 -9.57 4.19
C LEU A 532 17.39 -10.19 4.72
N ILE A 533 18.43 -10.28 3.88
CA ILE A 533 19.75 -10.75 4.29
C ILE A 533 20.35 -9.86 5.37
N ALA A 534 20.31 -8.54 5.18
CA ALA A 534 20.89 -7.57 6.12
C ALA A 534 20.08 -7.43 7.42
N THR A 535 18.75 -7.61 7.37
CA THR A 535 17.85 -7.43 8.52
C THR A 535 17.69 -8.69 9.36
N ILE A 536 17.60 -9.88 8.73
CA ILE A 536 17.34 -11.14 9.45
C ILE A 536 18.56 -12.05 9.43
N LEU A 537 19.05 -12.43 8.25
CA LEU A 537 19.96 -13.58 8.13
C LEU A 537 21.35 -13.29 8.70
N LYS A 538 21.96 -12.15 8.34
CA LYS A 538 23.28 -11.77 8.84
C LYS A 538 23.30 -11.44 10.32
N PRO A 539 22.37 -10.64 10.89
CA PRO A 539 22.36 -10.35 12.32
C PRO A 539 22.21 -11.60 13.19
N LEU A 540 21.52 -12.63 12.69
CA LEU A 540 21.37 -13.91 13.36
C LEU A 540 22.50 -14.92 13.05
N GLY A 541 23.54 -14.49 12.32
CA GLY A 541 24.74 -15.29 12.06
C GLY A 541 24.54 -16.46 11.08
N TYR A 542 23.51 -16.44 10.24
CA TYR A 542 23.31 -17.50 9.24
C TYR A 542 24.32 -17.41 8.11
N GLN A 543 24.73 -18.57 7.60
CA GLN A 543 25.51 -18.65 6.38
C GLN A 543 24.63 -18.33 5.17
N VAL A 544 24.96 -17.23 4.48
CA VAL A 544 24.30 -16.82 3.25
C VAL A 544 25.31 -16.82 2.11
N THR A 545 24.93 -17.36 0.96
CA THR A 545 25.80 -17.41 -0.22
C THR A 545 25.03 -17.00 -1.47
N LEU A 546 25.69 -16.22 -2.34
CA LEU A 546 25.24 -16.01 -3.71
C LEU A 546 25.94 -17.07 -4.60
N ALA A 547 25.17 -18.01 -5.12
CA ALA A 547 25.63 -19.04 -6.02
C ALA A 547 25.44 -18.60 -7.47
N GLU A 548 26.53 -18.32 -8.16
CA GLU A 548 26.56 -18.02 -9.59
C GLU A 548 26.53 -19.33 -10.38
N ALA A 549 25.42 -19.59 -11.08
CA ALA A 549 25.30 -20.73 -11.97
C ALA A 549 26.04 -20.46 -13.29
N ARG A 550 27.02 -21.31 -13.60
CA ARG A 550 27.75 -21.27 -14.88
C ARG A 550 27.54 -22.55 -15.67
N PRO A 551 27.39 -22.46 -17.01
CA PRO A 551 27.45 -23.64 -17.87
C PRO A 551 28.73 -24.45 -17.60
N ALA A 552 28.54 -25.72 -17.26
CA ALA A 552 29.60 -26.70 -17.00
C ALA A 552 30.36 -27.12 -18.26
#